data_AF-A0A3B8MBK3-F1
#
_entry.id   AF-A0A3B8MBK3-F1
#
_cell.length_a   1.000
_cell.length_b   1.000
_cell.length_c   1.000
_cell.angle_alpha   90.00
_cell.angle_beta   90.00
_cell.angle_gamma   90.00
#
_symmetry.space_group_name_H-M   'P 1'
#
loop_
_entity.id
_entity.type
_entity.pdbx_description
1 polymer ?
#
loop_
_entity_poly.entity_id
_entity_poly.type
_entity_poly.pdbx_seq_one_letter_code
_entity_poly.pdbx_strand_id
1 'polypeptide(L)'
;MTKAVIRFVQEQLKARRLRPGPVDGDLGPKTLAALNKVDGLDRNWSKRRKAVGFIQLLAVENNVETESVEGLQRSQTSDAYETLVEKLVEKVEPRIWCPESLPEPNPQNWPSQNPEADLIAFYGEVNTRQERIDLPYPHKLSWDKRTVVHRFTCHELVADSMRTVLANVLDQYGLREIKRLRLDLWGGCLNVGRCVAGIGIRCTTGGSPSTTIRNRIG
;
A
#
# COMPACT_ATOMS: atom_id res chain seq x y z
N MET A 1 -18.45 4.59 9.38
CA MET A 1 -18.41 5.86 10.14
C MET A 1 -18.98 5.61 11.51
N THR A 2 -18.15 5.81 12.54
CA THR A 2 -18.49 5.57 13.94
C THR A 2 -19.12 6.83 14.56
N LYS A 3 -19.72 6.70 15.75
CA LYS A 3 -20.23 7.87 16.50
C LYS A 3 -19.12 8.88 16.81
N ALA A 4 -17.91 8.42 17.09
CA ALA A 4 -16.75 9.29 17.34
C ALA A 4 -16.44 10.19 16.13
N VAL A 5 -16.41 9.62 14.92
CA VAL A 5 -16.21 10.39 13.68
C VAL A 5 -17.33 11.42 13.47
N ILE A 6 -18.58 11.07 13.77
CA ILE A 6 -19.71 12.01 13.62
C ILE A 6 -19.60 13.15 14.63
N ARG A 7 -19.22 12.87 15.89
CA ARG A 7 -18.98 13.92 16.89
C ARG A 7 -17.88 14.87 16.46
N PHE A 8 -16.78 14.34 15.95
CA PHE A 8 -15.71 15.15 15.37
C PHE A 8 -16.22 16.07 14.26
N VAL A 9 -17.00 15.55 13.30
CA VAL A 9 -17.62 16.38 12.25
C VAL A 9 -18.51 17.48 12.85
N GLN A 10 -19.35 17.15 13.84
CA GLN A 10 -20.21 18.13 14.52
C GLN A 10 -19.39 19.19 15.27
N GLU A 11 -18.29 18.83 15.91
CA GLU A 11 -17.39 19.78 16.57
C GLU A 11 -16.74 20.73 15.58
N GLN A 12 -16.21 20.22 14.47
CA GLN A 12 -15.58 21.03 13.43
C GLN A 12 -16.59 21.96 12.73
N LEU A 13 -17.83 21.50 12.47
CA LEU A 13 -18.90 22.36 11.96
C LEU A 13 -19.31 23.44 12.97
N LYS A 14 -19.31 23.13 14.27
CA LYS A 14 -19.59 24.11 15.33
C LYS A 14 -18.47 25.14 15.43
N ALA A 15 -17.20 24.74 15.31
CA ALA A 15 -16.04 25.64 15.27
C ALA A 15 -16.14 26.63 14.10
N ARG A 16 -16.65 26.20 12.94
CA ARG A 16 -16.98 27.05 11.78
C ARG A 16 -18.26 27.87 11.92
N ARG A 17 -18.90 27.88 13.10
CA ARG A 17 -20.16 28.58 13.39
C ARG A 17 -21.37 28.12 12.54
N LEU A 18 -21.34 26.90 11.98
CA LEU A 18 -22.39 26.35 11.10
C LEU A 18 -23.56 25.67 11.84
N ARG A 19 -23.54 25.67 13.19
CA ARG A 19 -24.63 25.19 14.07
C ARG A 19 -25.21 23.81 13.68
N PRO A 20 -24.44 22.70 13.81
CA PRO A 20 -24.88 21.36 13.42
C PRO A 20 -25.89 20.70 14.37
N GLY A 21 -26.28 21.37 15.47
CA GLY A 21 -27.05 20.78 16.56
C GLY A 21 -26.16 20.28 17.72
N PRO A 22 -26.67 19.40 18.59
CA PRO A 22 -25.86 18.79 19.64
C PRO A 22 -24.74 17.91 19.06
N VAL A 23 -23.63 17.79 19.81
CA VAL A 23 -22.52 16.88 19.48
C VAL A 23 -22.84 15.52 20.09
N ASP A 24 -23.74 14.77 19.47
CA ASP A 24 -24.28 13.49 19.96
C ASP A 24 -23.70 12.27 19.22
N GLY A 25 -23.14 12.48 18.03
CA GLY A 25 -22.68 11.43 17.14
C GLY A 25 -23.74 10.92 16.17
N ASP A 26 -24.83 11.68 15.98
CA ASP A 26 -25.91 11.36 15.04
C ASP A 26 -25.95 12.35 13.87
N LEU A 27 -25.94 11.84 12.63
CA LEU A 27 -26.11 12.66 11.42
C LEU A 27 -27.59 13.05 11.21
N GLY A 28 -28.11 13.88 12.12
CA GLY A 28 -29.47 14.39 12.08
C GLY A 28 -29.68 15.53 11.06
N PRO A 29 -30.93 16.01 10.90
CA PRO A 29 -31.27 17.05 9.93
C PRO A 29 -30.49 18.36 10.11
N LYS A 30 -30.20 18.75 11.36
CA LYS A 30 -29.40 19.96 11.67
C LYS A 30 -27.94 19.82 11.21
N THR A 31 -27.34 18.65 11.43
CA THR A 31 -25.97 18.37 10.98
C THR A 31 -25.90 18.33 9.46
N LEU A 32 -26.90 17.73 8.80
CA LEU A 32 -27.00 17.74 7.35
C LEU A 32 -27.16 19.17 6.78
N ALA A 33 -28.01 19.99 7.39
CA ALA A 33 -28.19 21.38 7.00
C ALA A 33 -26.89 22.20 7.17
N ALA A 34 -26.08 21.91 8.19
CA ALA A 34 -24.77 22.51 8.37
C ALA A 34 -23.78 22.06 7.28
N LEU A 35 -23.73 20.76 6.96
CA LEU A 35 -22.89 20.23 5.87
C LEU A 35 -23.25 20.81 4.49
N ASN A 36 -24.52 21.12 4.24
CA ASN A 36 -24.96 21.76 2.99
C ASN A 36 -24.47 23.20 2.80
N LYS A 37 -24.02 23.84 3.87
CA LYS A 37 -23.46 25.20 3.85
C LYS A 37 -21.94 25.22 3.67
N VAL A 38 -21.29 24.06 3.65
CA VAL A 38 -19.85 23.97 3.44
C VAL A 38 -19.56 24.04 1.95
N ASP A 39 -18.75 25.00 1.54
CA ASP A 39 -18.28 25.13 0.17
C ASP A 39 -17.34 23.97 -0.20
N GLY A 40 -17.40 23.51 -1.46
CA GLY A 40 -16.63 22.35 -1.91
C GLY A 40 -17.29 20.99 -1.66
N LEU A 41 -18.46 20.93 -1.00
CA LEU A 41 -19.26 19.70 -0.87
C LEU A 41 -20.43 19.69 -1.84
N ASP A 42 -20.62 18.56 -2.52
CA ASP A 42 -21.80 18.36 -3.37
C ASP A 42 -23.08 18.30 -2.52
N ARG A 43 -24.06 19.13 -2.89
CA ARG A 43 -25.36 19.24 -2.22
C ARG A 43 -26.21 17.98 -2.37
N ASN A 44 -26.01 17.19 -3.41
CA ASN A 44 -26.79 16.00 -3.74
C ASN A 44 -26.28 14.72 -3.07
N TRP A 45 -25.12 14.77 -2.41
CA TRP A 45 -24.57 13.60 -1.72
C TRP A 45 -25.44 13.13 -0.55
N SER A 46 -25.37 11.83 -0.27
CA SER A 46 -26.02 11.29 0.94
C SER A 46 -25.41 11.89 2.20
N LYS A 47 -26.16 11.89 3.32
CA LYS A 47 -25.69 12.44 4.61
C LYS A 47 -24.32 11.92 5.03
N ARG A 48 -24.06 10.62 4.81
CA ARG A 48 -22.79 9.97 5.15
C ARG A 48 -21.67 10.38 4.19
N ARG A 49 -21.97 10.46 2.88
CA ARG A 49 -21.02 10.88 1.86
C ARG A 49 -20.59 12.34 2.07
N LYS A 50 -21.49 13.23 2.48
CA LYS A 50 -21.16 14.61 2.88
C LYS A 50 -20.24 14.67 4.09
N ALA A 51 -20.52 13.87 5.12
CA ALA A 51 -19.67 13.84 6.31
C ALA A 51 -18.24 13.35 5.99
N VAL A 52 -18.12 12.32 5.13
CA VAL A 52 -16.82 11.83 4.64
C VAL A 52 -16.13 12.89 3.78
N GLY A 53 -16.85 13.51 2.85
CA GLY A 53 -16.29 14.58 2.00
C GLY A 53 -15.84 15.78 2.82
N PHE A 54 -16.53 16.09 3.92
CA PHE A 54 -16.12 17.14 4.84
C PHE A 54 -14.80 16.82 5.56
N ILE A 55 -14.58 15.55 5.94
CA ILE A 55 -13.30 15.10 6.52
C ILE A 55 -12.18 15.23 5.49
N GLN A 56 -12.42 14.83 4.24
CA GLN A 56 -11.45 14.99 3.15
C GLN A 56 -11.12 16.47 2.90
N LEU A 57 -12.14 17.34 2.89
CA LEU A 57 -11.93 18.78 2.77
C LEU A 57 -11.12 19.35 3.93
N LEU A 58 -11.43 18.95 5.17
CA LEU A 58 -10.65 19.31 6.36
C LEU A 58 -9.19 18.87 6.25
N ALA A 59 -8.94 17.68 5.71
CA ALA A 59 -7.58 17.17 5.52
C ALA A 59 -6.80 18.04 4.54
N VAL A 60 -7.40 18.40 3.38
CA VAL A 60 -6.79 19.33 2.42
C VAL A 60 -6.50 20.69 3.07
N GLU A 61 -7.45 21.28 3.80
CA GLU A 61 -7.26 22.58 4.45
C GLU A 61 -6.15 22.58 5.51
N ASN A 62 -5.87 21.43 6.13
CA ASN A 62 -4.87 21.29 7.20
C ASN A 62 -3.54 20.68 6.72
N ASN A 63 -3.33 20.58 5.41
CA ASN A 63 -2.16 19.94 4.81
C ASN A 63 -1.95 18.49 5.32
N VAL A 64 -3.04 17.76 5.52
CA VAL A 64 -3.02 16.32 5.85
C VAL A 64 -3.23 15.55 4.55
N GLU A 65 -2.41 14.53 4.31
CA GLU A 65 -2.52 13.71 3.11
C GLU A 65 -3.89 13.04 3.05
N THR A 66 -4.59 13.26 1.94
CA THR A 66 -5.89 12.66 1.66
C THR A 66 -6.05 12.51 0.16
N GLU A 67 -6.89 11.55 -0.23
CA GLU A 67 -7.40 11.45 -1.59
C GLU A 67 -8.28 12.66 -1.97
N SER A 68 -8.63 12.75 -3.26
CA SER A 68 -9.57 13.73 -3.80
C SER A 68 -10.88 13.79 -2.98
N VAL A 69 -11.46 14.99 -2.86
CA VAL A 69 -12.71 15.24 -2.11
C VAL A 69 -13.91 14.67 -2.89
N GLU A 70 -14.11 13.35 -2.81
CA GLU A 70 -15.18 12.61 -3.51
C GLU A 70 -16.28 12.08 -2.57
N GLY A 71 -16.05 12.17 -1.26
CA GLY A 71 -16.94 11.67 -0.20
C GLY A 71 -16.95 10.14 -0.03
N LEU A 72 -16.01 9.44 -0.66
CA LEU A 72 -15.87 7.99 -0.55
C LEU A 72 -14.94 7.62 0.61
N GLN A 73 -15.41 6.74 1.50
CA GLN A 73 -14.60 6.31 2.65
C GLN A 73 -13.64 5.21 2.20
N ARG A 74 -12.36 5.52 2.04
CA ARG A 74 -11.27 4.54 1.85
C ARG A 74 -10.34 4.48 3.07
N SER A 75 -9.28 3.67 2.98
CA SER A 75 -8.24 3.59 4.01
C SER A 75 -7.62 4.96 4.29
N GLN A 76 -7.19 5.66 3.24
CA GLN A 76 -6.56 6.98 3.36
C GLN A 76 -7.45 8.02 4.04
N THR A 77 -8.76 8.02 3.77
CA THR A 77 -9.70 8.91 4.48
C THR A 77 -9.81 8.59 5.98
N SER A 78 -9.61 7.33 6.37
CA SER A 78 -9.59 6.93 7.79
C SER A 78 -8.30 7.37 8.47
N ASP A 79 -7.16 7.23 7.79
CA ASP A 79 -5.85 7.68 8.27
C ASP A 79 -5.81 9.22 8.41
N ALA A 80 -6.38 9.93 7.43
CA ALA A 80 -6.53 11.38 7.45
C ALA A 80 -7.40 11.85 8.63
N TYR A 81 -8.46 11.11 8.97
CA TYR A 81 -9.28 11.40 10.15
C TYR A 81 -8.47 11.28 11.45
N GLU A 82 -7.69 10.22 11.62
CA GLU A 82 -6.85 10.04 12.81
C GLU A 82 -5.84 11.18 12.97
N THR A 83 -5.15 11.51 11.88
CA THR A 83 -4.19 12.64 11.84
C THR A 83 -4.87 13.98 12.16
N LEU A 84 -6.08 14.22 11.65
CA LEU A 84 -6.85 15.42 11.95
C LEU A 84 -7.28 15.50 13.42
N VAL A 85 -7.59 14.37 14.06
CA VAL A 85 -7.91 14.33 15.49
C VAL A 85 -6.68 14.72 16.31
N GLU A 86 -5.52 14.12 16.03
CA GLU A 86 -4.25 14.46 16.69
C GLU A 86 -3.95 15.96 16.55
N LYS A 87 -4.06 16.49 15.33
CA LYS A 87 -3.71 17.88 15.01
C LYS A 87 -4.70 18.90 15.57
N LEU A 88 -6.00 18.69 15.41
CA LEU A 88 -7.04 19.69 15.73
C LEU A 88 -7.59 19.56 17.15
N VAL A 89 -7.61 18.35 17.71
CA VAL A 89 -8.17 18.10 19.04
C VAL A 89 -7.05 18.00 20.07
N GLU A 90 -6.09 17.12 19.84
CA GLU A 90 -5.01 16.86 20.79
C GLU A 90 -3.88 17.92 20.71
N LYS A 91 -3.84 18.67 19.60
CA LYS A 91 -2.80 19.67 19.28
C LYS A 91 -1.39 19.08 19.31
N VAL A 92 -1.30 17.81 18.93
CA VAL A 92 -0.04 17.10 18.76
C VAL A 92 0.27 17.12 17.26
N GLU A 93 1.48 17.55 16.89
CA GLU A 93 1.93 17.38 15.51
C GLU A 93 2.04 15.87 15.24
N PRO A 94 1.41 15.37 14.16
CA PRO A 94 1.36 13.95 13.88
C PRO A 94 2.77 13.40 13.79
N ARG A 95 2.98 12.22 14.38
CA ARG A 95 4.28 11.56 14.35
C ARG A 95 4.58 11.21 12.89
N ILE A 96 5.56 11.89 12.30
CA ILE A 96 6.11 11.48 11.01
C ILE A 96 6.66 10.06 11.21
N TRP A 97 6.03 9.07 10.57
CA TRP A 97 6.36 7.65 10.71
C TRP A 97 7.82 7.32 10.34
N CYS A 98 8.50 8.23 9.64
CA CYS A 98 9.95 8.24 9.46
C CYS A 98 10.44 9.70 9.47
N PRO A 99 10.83 10.27 10.62
CA PRO A 99 11.11 11.71 10.75
C PRO A 99 12.40 12.14 10.04
N GLU A 100 13.27 11.19 9.71
CA GLU A 100 14.48 11.43 8.95
C GLU A 100 14.20 11.05 7.50
N SER A 101 14.17 12.04 6.60
CA SER A 101 14.47 11.75 5.20
C SER A 101 15.90 11.22 5.21
N LEU A 102 16.05 9.90 5.12
CA LEU A 102 17.36 9.35 4.81
C LEU A 102 17.85 10.13 3.59
N PRO A 103 19.13 10.55 3.53
CA PRO A 103 19.67 10.94 2.23
C PRO A 103 19.31 9.80 1.26
N GLU A 104 19.13 10.11 -0.02
CA GLU A 104 19.02 9.05 -1.03
C GLU A 104 20.44 8.75 -1.56
N PRO A 105 21.41 8.19 -0.78
CA PRO A 105 22.54 7.59 -1.44
C PRO A 105 21.97 6.39 -2.17
N ASN A 106 21.93 6.51 -3.49
CA ASN A 106 21.74 5.39 -4.38
C ASN A 106 23.13 5.00 -4.91
N PRO A 107 24.04 4.46 -4.06
CA PRO A 107 25.43 4.20 -4.46
C PRO A 107 25.51 3.19 -5.61
N GLN A 108 24.48 2.34 -5.74
CA GLN A 108 24.38 1.31 -6.77
C GLN A 108 23.63 1.80 -8.01
N ASN A 109 23.19 3.06 -8.03
CA ASN A 109 22.49 3.70 -9.15
C ASN A 109 21.30 2.86 -9.66
N TRP A 110 20.50 2.32 -8.74
CA TRP A 110 19.27 1.60 -9.05
C TRP A 110 18.29 2.49 -9.82
N PRO A 111 17.57 1.96 -10.83
CA PRO A 111 16.62 2.74 -11.62
C PRO A 111 15.42 3.19 -10.78
N SER A 112 14.82 4.32 -11.15
CA SER A 112 13.52 4.74 -10.62
C SER A 112 12.45 3.73 -11.00
N GLN A 113 11.47 3.51 -10.11
CA GLN A 113 10.30 2.70 -10.42
C GLN A 113 9.31 3.42 -11.35
N ASN A 114 9.30 4.76 -11.31
CA ASN A 114 8.40 5.59 -12.12
C ASN A 114 9.22 6.61 -12.92
N PRO A 115 9.07 6.64 -14.26
CA PRO A 115 8.22 5.80 -15.10
C PRO A 115 8.70 4.34 -15.26
N GLU A 116 7.80 3.42 -15.59
CA GLU A 116 8.11 1.99 -15.79
C GLU A 116 9.16 1.74 -16.88
N ALA A 117 9.27 2.64 -17.86
CA ALA A 117 10.26 2.58 -18.91
C ALA A 117 11.70 2.54 -18.39
N ASP A 118 12.00 3.16 -17.24
CA ASP A 118 13.34 3.16 -16.65
C ASP A 118 13.70 1.76 -16.11
N LEU A 119 12.73 1.04 -15.53
CA LEU A 119 12.91 -0.34 -15.10
C LEU A 119 13.16 -1.26 -16.30
N ILE A 120 12.39 -1.11 -17.37
CA ILE A 120 12.55 -1.91 -18.60
C ILE A 120 13.89 -1.60 -19.26
N ALA A 121 14.32 -0.34 -19.31
CA ALA A 121 15.62 0.03 -19.86
C ALA A 121 16.78 -0.60 -19.07
N PHE A 122 16.65 -0.71 -17.75
CA PHE A 122 17.71 -1.24 -16.88
C PHE A 122 17.70 -2.78 -16.78
N TYR A 123 16.55 -3.37 -16.44
CA TYR A 123 16.38 -4.81 -16.22
C TYR A 123 15.99 -5.57 -17.49
N GLY A 124 15.47 -4.90 -18.51
CA GLY A 124 14.86 -5.54 -19.67
C GLY A 124 13.38 -5.86 -19.44
N GLU A 125 12.76 -6.44 -20.47
CA GLU A 125 11.36 -6.85 -20.45
C GLU A 125 11.11 -7.92 -19.39
N VAL A 126 9.87 -7.97 -18.87
CA VAL A 126 9.48 -9.00 -17.90
C VAL A 126 9.74 -10.40 -18.48
N ASN A 127 10.23 -11.29 -17.63
CA ASN A 127 10.56 -12.67 -18.00
C ASN A 127 11.75 -12.80 -18.98
N THR A 128 12.51 -11.73 -19.22
CA THR A 128 13.82 -11.78 -19.90
C THR A 128 14.97 -11.78 -18.89
N ARG A 129 16.21 -12.03 -19.36
CA ARG A 129 17.45 -11.92 -18.55
C ARG A 129 17.41 -12.69 -17.22
N GLN A 130 16.92 -13.92 -17.32
CA GLN A 130 16.72 -14.82 -16.19
C GLN A 130 17.84 -15.86 -16.11
N GLU A 131 18.36 -16.04 -14.91
CA GLU A 131 19.34 -17.07 -14.59
C GLU A 131 18.76 -18.06 -13.57
N ARG A 132 19.06 -19.34 -13.76
CA ARG A 132 18.73 -20.39 -12.80
C ARG A 132 19.88 -20.59 -11.83
N ILE A 133 19.59 -20.47 -10.53
CA ILE A 133 20.55 -20.70 -9.46
C ILE A 133 20.16 -21.93 -8.63
N ASP A 134 21.19 -22.65 -8.18
CA ASP A 134 21.04 -23.79 -7.27
C ASP A 134 21.16 -23.30 -5.82
N LEU A 135 20.28 -23.83 -4.97
CA LEU A 135 20.24 -23.47 -3.56
C LEU A 135 21.30 -24.27 -2.78
N PRO A 136 22.07 -23.63 -1.88
CA PRO A 136 23.04 -24.33 -1.05
C PRO A 136 22.38 -25.23 0.00
N TYR A 137 21.10 -25.01 0.30
CA TYR A 137 20.27 -25.86 1.16
C TYR A 137 18.83 -25.93 0.64
N PRO A 138 18.11 -27.05 0.84
CA PRO A 138 16.75 -27.22 0.34
C PRO A 138 15.79 -26.22 0.99
N HIS A 139 14.98 -25.56 0.18
CA HIS A 139 13.89 -24.70 0.63
C HIS A 139 12.53 -25.41 0.48
N LYS A 140 11.48 -24.86 1.07
CA LYS A 140 10.10 -25.33 0.96
C LYS A 140 9.20 -24.20 0.49
N LEU A 141 8.15 -24.49 -0.29
CA LEU A 141 7.18 -23.46 -0.64
C LEU A 141 6.48 -22.95 0.62
N SER A 142 6.31 -21.63 0.74
CA SER A 142 5.66 -21.02 1.90
C SER A 142 4.17 -21.39 1.98
N TRP A 143 3.50 -21.57 0.83
CA TRP A 143 2.10 -22.00 0.71
C TRP A 143 1.90 -23.52 0.65
N ASP A 144 2.94 -24.30 0.33
CA ASP A 144 2.91 -25.77 0.37
C ASP A 144 4.24 -26.32 0.89
N LYS A 145 4.31 -26.49 2.20
CA LYS A 145 5.52 -26.93 2.91
C LYS A 145 5.96 -28.36 2.59
N ARG A 146 5.15 -29.13 1.85
CA ARG A 146 5.52 -30.48 1.38
C ARG A 146 6.39 -30.42 0.14
N THR A 147 6.25 -29.36 -0.64
CA THR A 147 7.03 -29.16 -1.87
C THR A 147 8.39 -28.57 -1.54
N VAL A 148 9.45 -29.29 -1.91
CA VAL A 148 10.84 -28.90 -1.70
C VAL A 148 11.42 -28.31 -2.99
N VAL A 149 12.13 -27.19 -2.86
CA VAL A 149 12.77 -26.47 -3.95
C VAL A 149 14.29 -26.54 -3.73
N HIS A 150 15.00 -26.98 -4.78
CA HIS A 150 16.45 -27.06 -4.78
C HIS A 150 17.11 -26.03 -5.70
N ARG A 151 16.33 -25.39 -6.56
CA ARG A 151 16.79 -24.40 -7.53
C ARG A 151 15.64 -23.49 -7.91
N PHE A 152 15.93 -22.25 -8.24
CA PHE A 152 14.93 -21.30 -8.74
C PHE A 152 15.55 -20.38 -9.79
N THR A 153 14.71 -19.60 -10.47
CA THR A 153 15.14 -18.64 -11.49
C THR A 153 14.96 -17.22 -10.96
N CYS A 154 15.95 -16.35 -11.14
CA CYS A 154 15.93 -14.94 -10.79
C CYS A 154 16.54 -14.08 -11.91
N HIS A 155 16.54 -12.75 -11.75
CA HIS A 155 17.23 -11.86 -12.68
C HIS A 155 18.75 -12.05 -12.60
N GLU A 156 19.45 -12.04 -13.73
CA GLU A 156 20.90 -12.29 -13.83
C GLU A 156 21.73 -11.34 -12.94
N LEU A 157 21.38 -10.04 -12.87
CA LEU A 157 22.07 -9.06 -12.01
C LEU A 157 22.05 -9.39 -10.52
N VAL A 158 21.12 -10.23 -10.07
CA VAL A 158 20.95 -10.59 -8.65
C VAL A 158 21.42 -12.01 -8.38
N ALA A 159 21.72 -12.81 -9.42
CA ALA A 159 22.05 -14.23 -9.29
C ALA A 159 23.27 -14.47 -8.40
N ASP A 160 24.38 -13.78 -8.65
CA ASP A 160 25.61 -13.92 -7.86
C ASP A 160 25.45 -13.44 -6.41
N SER A 161 24.71 -12.34 -6.22
CA SER A 161 24.39 -11.84 -4.89
C SER A 161 23.57 -12.86 -4.10
N MET A 162 22.57 -13.49 -4.72
CA MET A 162 21.77 -14.54 -4.09
C MET A 162 22.58 -15.77 -3.74
N ARG A 163 23.43 -16.25 -4.65
CA ARG A 163 24.34 -17.39 -4.38
C ARG A 163 25.22 -17.09 -3.16
N THR A 164 25.80 -15.89 -3.11
CA THR A 164 26.67 -15.44 -2.03
C THR A 164 25.93 -15.35 -0.70
N VAL A 165 24.80 -14.65 -0.66
CA VAL A 165 24.02 -14.45 0.56
C VAL A 165 23.53 -15.79 1.13
N LEU A 166 23.01 -16.67 0.28
CA LEU A 166 22.50 -17.98 0.73
C LEU A 166 23.63 -18.90 1.22
N ALA A 167 24.80 -18.84 0.59
CA ALA A 167 25.98 -19.57 1.07
C ALA A 167 26.43 -19.04 2.44
N ASN A 168 26.48 -17.73 2.61
CA ASN A 168 26.84 -17.09 3.88
C ASN A 168 25.82 -17.41 4.98
N VAL A 169 24.52 -17.43 4.67
CA VAL A 169 23.48 -17.83 5.63
C VAL A 169 23.68 -19.28 6.07
N LEU A 170 24.00 -20.18 5.14
CA LEU A 170 24.30 -21.58 5.46
C LEU A 170 25.53 -21.71 6.36
N ASP A 171 26.60 -20.99 6.05
CA ASP A 171 27.84 -20.99 6.82
C ASP A 171 27.65 -20.45 8.25
N GLN A 172 26.98 -19.31 8.39
CA GLN A 172 26.83 -18.63 9.67
C GLN A 172 25.82 -19.30 10.62
N TYR A 173 24.68 -19.74 10.10
CA TYR A 173 23.60 -20.27 10.94
C TYR A 173 23.57 -21.81 10.98
N GLY A 174 23.99 -22.46 9.90
CA GLY A 174 23.81 -23.89 9.73
C GLY A 174 22.34 -24.31 9.59
N LEU A 175 22.13 -25.56 9.16
CA LEU A 175 20.79 -26.06 8.78
C LEU A 175 19.77 -26.09 9.92
N ARG A 176 20.21 -26.32 11.17
CA ARG A 176 19.30 -26.41 12.31
C ARG A 176 18.66 -25.06 12.60
N GLU A 177 19.46 -24.01 12.59
CA GLU A 177 19.02 -22.67 12.93
C GLU A 177 18.23 -22.03 11.79
N ILE A 178 18.63 -22.27 10.55
CA ILE A 178 17.84 -21.92 9.35
C ILE A 178 16.42 -22.46 9.45
N LYS A 179 16.25 -23.74 9.81
CA LYS A 179 14.92 -24.35 9.99
C LYS A 179 14.15 -23.76 11.16
N ARG A 180 14.83 -23.43 12.27
CA ARG A 180 14.22 -22.80 13.44
C ARG A 180 13.66 -21.42 13.10
N LEU A 181 14.46 -20.63 12.38
CA LEU A 181 14.13 -19.28 11.91
C LEU A 181 13.22 -19.26 10.67
N ARG A 182 13.03 -20.42 10.04
CA ARG A 182 12.25 -20.58 8.79
C ARG A 182 12.84 -19.81 7.61
N LEU A 183 14.17 -19.68 7.56
CA LEU A 183 14.90 -19.10 6.43
C LEU A 183 14.94 -20.03 5.21
N ASP A 184 14.39 -21.25 5.35
CA ASP A 184 14.16 -22.21 4.27
C ASP A 184 12.74 -22.11 3.65
N LEU A 185 11.90 -21.14 4.06
CA LEU A 185 10.59 -20.92 3.42
C LEU A 185 10.69 -19.95 2.24
N TRP A 186 10.35 -20.44 1.05
CA TRP A 186 10.47 -19.70 -0.21
C TRP A 186 9.11 -19.26 -0.76
N GLY A 187 9.00 -17.98 -1.10
CA GLY A 187 7.78 -17.32 -1.57
C GLY A 187 7.67 -17.13 -3.09
N GLY A 188 8.60 -17.68 -3.87
CA GLY A 188 8.69 -17.40 -5.31
C GLY A 188 9.67 -16.28 -5.64
N CYS A 189 10.04 -16.18 -6.93
CA CYS A 189 10.94 -15.13 -7.42
C CYS A 189 10.32 -14.28 -8.55
N LEU A 190 9.64 -14.92 -9.52
CA LEU A 190 8.92 -14.21 -10.59
C LEU A 190 7.47 -14.70 -10.63
N ASN A 191 6.54 -13.75 -10.67
CA ASN A 191 5.14 -14.01 -10.96
C ASN A 191 4.71 -13.14 -12.14
N VAL A 192 4.48 -13.78 -13.29
CA VAL A 192 3.99 -13.10 -14.52
C VAL A 192 2.46 -13.00 -14.57
N GLY A 193 1.77 -13.45 -13.52
CA GLY A 193 0.33 -13.31 -13.40
C GLY A 193 -0.11 -11.88 -13.07
N ARG A 194 -1.40 -11.62 -13.20
CA ARG A 194 -2.01 -10.35 -12.79
C ARG A 194 -1.76 -10.16 -11.29
N CYS A 195 -0.99 -9.15 -10.91
CA CYS A 195 -0.93 -8.68 -9.52
C CYS A 195 -2.36 -8.37 -9.06
N VAL A 196 -2.89 -9.13 -8.10
CA VAL A 196 -4.15 -8.77 -7.45
C VAL A 196 -3.85 -7.56 -6.59
N ALA A 197 -4.23 -6.39 -7.10
CA ALA A 197 -4.03 -5.11 -6.44
C ALA A 197 -4.65 -5.13 -5.04
N GLY A 198 -3.81 -5.31 -4.02
CA GLY A 198 -4.18 -5.29 -2.61
C GLY A 198 -3.07 -4.85 -1.67
N ILE A 199 -1.81 -4.80 -2.14
CA ILE A 199 -0.67 -4.23 -1.41
C ILE A 199 0.16 -3.42 -2.41
N GLY A 200 -0.16 -2.13 -2.50
CA GLY A 200 0.83 -1.04 -2.64
C GLY A 200 1.84 -1.00 -3.78
N ILE A 201 1.78 -1.83 -4.83
CA ILE A 201 2.64 -1.67 -6.01
C ILE A 201 1.78 -1.68 -7.28
N ARG A 202 1.71 -0.54 -7.97
CA ARG A 202 1.13 -0.41 -9.30
C ARG A 202 2.07 -1.11 -10.29
N CYS A 203 1.64 -2.23 -10.86
CA CYS A 203 2.15 -2.71 -12.15
C CYS A 203 1.12 -2.32 -13.20
N THR A 204 1.46 -1.36 -14.05
CA THR A 204 0.65 -0.96 -15.19
C THR A 204 0.75 -2.02 -16.28
N THR A 205 -0.33 -2.78 -16.47
CA THR A 205 -0.43 -3.73 -17.58
C THR A 205 -0.49 -2.98 -18.91
N GLY A 206 0.61 -2.94 -19.65
CA GLY A 206 0.63 -2.60 -21.08
C GLY A 206 0.89 -3.87 -21.90
N GLY A 207 -0.16 -4.50 -22.43
CA GLY A 207 0.01 -5.62 -23.37
C GLY A 207 -1.22 -6.51 -23.50
N SER A 208 -1.87 -6.43 -24.67
CA SER A 208 -3.11 -7.12 -25.05
C SER A 208 -3.10 -8.64 -24.80
N PRO A 209 -4.24 -9.24 -24.38
CA PRO A 209 -4.34 -10.68 -24.22
C PRO A 209 -4.47 -11.35 -25.60
N SER A 210 -3.40 -11.98 -26.07
CA SER A 210 -3.52 -12.95 -27.17
C SER A 210 -4.01 -14.27 -26.59
N THR A 211 -5.33 -14.46 -26.64
CA THR A 211 -6.03 -15.70 -26.32
C THR A 211 -5.45 -16.84 -27.16
N THR A 212 -4.67 -17.73 -26.56
CA THR A 212 -4.40 -19.06 -27.14
C THR A 212 -5.09 -20.11 -26.28
N ILE A 213 -6.27 -20.50 -26.75
CA ILE A 213 -7.01 -21.69 -26.32
C ILE A 213 -6.08 -22.89 -26.55
N ARG A 214 -5.69 -23.60 -25.48
CA ARG A 214 -5.01 -24.89 -25.61
C ARG A 214 -5.98 -25.92 -26.14
N ASN A 215 -5.69 -26.43 -27.34
CA ASN A 215 -6.27 -27.65 -27.87
C ASN A 215 -6.00 -28.82 -26.93
N ARG A 216 -7.07 -29.57 -26.65
CA ARG A 216 -7.10 -30.84 -25.94
C ARG A 216 -6.93 -31.95 -26.97
N ILE A 217 -5.75 -32.54 -27.08
CA ILE A 217 -5.55 -33.86 -27.72
C ILE A 217 -4.31 -34.50 -27.09
N GLY A 218 -4.44 -35.76 -26.64
CA GLY A 218 -3.40 -36.59 -26.02
C GLY A 218 -3.92 -37.30 -24.78
#